data_AF-A0A6P0Z5E4-F1
#
_entry.id   AF-A0A6P0Z5E4-F1
#
_cell.length_a   1.000
_cell.length_b   1.000
_cell.length_c   1.000
_cell.angle_alpha   90.00
_cell.angle_beta   90.00
_cell.angle_gamma   90.00
#
_symmetry.space_group_name_H-M   'P 1'
#
loop_
_entity.id
_entity.type
_entity.pdbx_description
1 polymer ?
#
loop_
_entity_poly.entity_id
_entity_poly.type
_entity_poly.pdbx_seq_one_letter_code
_entity_poly.pdbx_strand_id
1 'polypeptide(L)'
;MDQIQAEIEAIISQIEVLQRERDALTGSDILPENDSPEAIAQAYRHQARVAAQVSAEVNGIDNAIAALENQLQHKQRQLRQLQINKRPFTQKDLLEESLQNAYERADRINELARELAEELRELKAIA
;
A
#
# COMPACT_ATOMS: atom_id res chain seq x y z
N MET A 1 26.36 -5.48 -8.28
CA MET A 1 25.14 -5.96 -8.95
C MET A 1 24.37 -6.82 -7.98
N ASP A 2 24.97 -7.90 -7.49
CA ASP A 2 24.34 -8.86 -6.57
C ASP A 2 23.77 -8.21 -5.29
N GLN A 3 24.49 -7.25 -4.69
CA GLN A 3 23.99 -6.55 -3.51
C GLN A 3 22.75 -5.67 -3.80
N ILE A 4 22.72 -4.96 -4.93
CA ILE A 4 21.56 -4.13 -5.31
C ILE A 4 20.36 -5.03 -5.65
N GLN A 5 20.61 -6.19 -6.27
CA GLN A 5 19.58 -7.17 -6.57
C GLN A 5 18.97 -7.76 -5.29
N ALA A 6 19.80 -8.15 -4.32
CA ALA A 6 19.35 -8.64 -3.02
C ALA A 6 18.54 -7.58 -2.24
N GLU A 7 18.95 -6.31 -2.32
CA GLU A 7 18.20 -5.20 -1.70
C GLU A 7 16.84 -4.95 -2.38
N ILE A 8 16.75 -5.14 -3.71
CA ILE A 8 15.48 -5.07 -4.45
C ILE A 8 14.54 -6.20 -4.00
N GLU A 9 15.03 -7.43 -3.91
CA GLU A 9 14.25 -8.59 -3.46
C GLU A 9 13.76 -8.43 -2.02
N ALA A 10 14.60 -7.90 -1.13
CA ALA A 10 14.22 -7.60 0.24
C ALA A 10 13.10 -6.56 0.33
N ILE A 11 13.15 -5.49 -0.48
CA ILE A 11 12.09 -4.47 -0.52
C ILE A 11 10.77 -5.06 -1.02
N ILE A 12 10.80 -5.85 -2.10
CA ILE A 12 9.60 -6.50 -2.65
C ILE A 12 8.97 -7.42 -1.61
N SER A 13 9.78 -8.25 -0.95
CA SER A 13 9.28 -9.15 0.11
C SER A 13 8.63 -8.38 1.26
N GLN A 14 9.20 -7.24 1.67
CA GLN A 14 8.64 -6.42 2.73
C GLN A 14 7.31 -5.75 2.32
N ILE A 15 7.18 -5.32 1.07
CA ILE A 15 5.91 -4.79 0.52
C ILE A 15 4.82 -5.86 0.58
N GLU A 16 5.12 -7.10 0.16
CA GLU A 16 4.15 -8.21 0.19
C GLU A 16 3.71 -8.58 1.61
N VAL A 17 4.58 -8.43 2.61
CA VAL A 17 4.23 -8.64 4.02
C VAL A 17 3.27 -7.55 4.49
N LEU A 18 3.59 -6.28 4.23
CA LEU A 18 2.77 -5.14 4.62
C LEU A 18 1.38 -5.16 3.96
N GLN A 19 1.30 -5.58 2.70
CA GLN A 19 0.01 -5.75 2.01
C GLN A 19 -0.87 -6.81 2.70
N ARG A 20 -0.29 -7.93 3.12
CA ARG A 20 -1.02 -8.96 3.88
C ARG A 20 -1.47 -8.47 5.26
N GLU A 21 -0.62 -7.70 5.94
CA GLU A 21 -0.97 -7.07 7.22
C GLU A 21 -2.14 -6.11 7.07
N ARG A 22 -2.11 -5.24 6.06
CA ARG A 22 -3.20 -4.32 5.74
C ARG A 22 -4.52 -5.05 5.49
N ASP A 23 -4.49 -6.10 4.69
CA ASP A 23 -5.69 -6.84 4.32
C ASP A 23 -6.30 -7.57 5.53
N ALA A 24 -5.48 -8.00 6.51
CA ALA A 24 -5.95 -8.64 7.74
C ALA A 24 -6.70 -7.68 8.68
N LEU A 25 -6.49 -6.37 8.58
CA LEU A 25 -7.06 -5.37 9.50
C LEU A 25 -8.53 -5.01 9.18
N THR A 26 -9.06 -5.36 8.01
CA THR A 26 -10.37 -4.89 7.54
C THR A 26 -11.58 -5.75 7.97
N GLY A 27 -11.41 -6.70 8.90
CA GLY A 27 -12.38 -7.80 9.11
C GLY A 27 -13.21 -7.83 10.40
N SER A 28 -13.27 -6.78 11.23
CA SER A 28 -13.91 -6.89 12.57
C SER A 28 -15.14 -6.01 12.75
N ASP A 29 -16.33 -6.57 12.47
CA ASP A 29 -17.60 -5.97 12.89
C ASP A 29 -17.86 -6.24 14.37
N ILE A 30 -18.09 -5.17 15.14
CA ILE A 30 -18.41 -5.25 16.57
C ILE A 30 -19.92 -5.25 16.72
N LEU A 31 -20.45 -6.36 17.22
CA LEU A 31 -21.87 -6.53 17.51
C LEU A 31 -22.19 -6.21 18.97
N PRO A 32 -23.40 -5.71 19.28
CA PRO A 32 -23.86 -5.55 20.64
C PRO A 32 -24.07 -6.90 21.33
N GLU A 33 -23.82 -6.94 22.64
CA GLU A 33 -23.99 -8.15 23.46
C GLU A 33 -25.46 -8.56 23.61
N ASN A 34 -26.37 -7.59 23.59
CA ASN A 34 -27.82 -7.77 23.62
C ASN A 34 -28.53 -6.51 23.08
N ASP A 35 -29.87 -6.56 23.00
CA ASP A 35 -30.70 -5.47 22.46
C ASP A 35 -30.99 -4.34 23.46
N SER A 36 -30.32 -4.30 24.61
CA SER A 36 -30.52 -3.17 25.54
C SER A 36 -29.96 -1.89 24.92
N PRO A 37 -30.62 -0.73 25.15
CA PRO A 37 -30.12 0.56 24.66
C PRO A 37 -28.68 0.86 25.08
N GLU A 38 -28.28 0.48 26.30
CA GLU A 38 -26.92 0.65 26.80
C GLU A 38 -25.91 -0.24 26.08
N ALA A 39 -26.25 -1.52 25.83
CA ALA A 39 -25.39 -2.46 25.13
C ALA A 39 -25.16 -2.03 23.68
N ILE A 40 -26.21 -1.57 23.01
CA ILE A 40 -26.13 -0.98 21.67
C ILE A 40 -25.20 0.24 21.68
N ALA A 41 -25.43 1.21 22.58
CA ALA A 41 -24.60 2.41 22.65
C ALA A 41 -23.12 2.11 22.95
N GLN A 42 -22.84 1.12 23.81
CA GLN A 42 -21.47 0.69 24.10
C GLN A 42 -20.80 0.04 22.89
N ALA A 43 -21.50 -0.84 22.17
CA ALA A 43 -21.00 -1.49 20.97
C ALA A 43 -20.59 -0.48 19.90
N TYR A 44 -21.45 0.50 19.59
CA TYR A 44 -21.15 1.54 18.61
C TYR A 44 -20.01 2.47 19.06
N ARG A 45 -19.91 2.80 20.35
CA ARG A 45 -18.76 3.58 20.87
C ARG A 45 -17.45 2.80 20.77
N HIS A 46 -17.49 1.51 21.08
CA HIS A 46 -16.34 0.63 20.94
C HIS A 46 -15.93 0.51 19.47
N GLN A 47 -16.90 0.31 18.57
CA GLN A 47 -16.69 0.28 17.12
C GLN A 47 -16.05 1.56 16.61
N ALA A 48 -16.52 2.73 17.04
CA ALA A 48 -15.93 4.01 16.62
C ALA A 48 -14.46 4.15 17.05
N ARG A 49 -14.11 3.69 18.27
CA ARG A 49 -12.72 3.70 18.76
C ARG A 49 -11.83 2.74 18.00
N VAL A 50 -12.29 1.51 17.80
CA VAL A 50 -11.55 0.48 17.05
C VAL A 50 -11.39 0.90 15.59
N ALA A 51 -12.43 1.44 14.95
CA ALA A 51 -12.36 1.93 13.58
C ALA A 51 -11.34 3.07 13.42
N ALA A 52 -11.28 4.00 14.38
CA ALA A 52 -10.29 5.07 14.36
C ALA A 52 -8.85 4.54 14.47
N GLN A 53 -8.63 3.56 15.36
CA GLN A 53 -7.33 2.92 15.52
C GLN A 53 -6.92 2.13 14.28
N VAL A 54 -7.82 1.27 13.76
CA VAL A 54 -7.61 0.49 12.53
C VAL A 54 -7.32 1.40 11.35
N SER A 55 -8.06 2.50 11.20
CA SER A 55 -7.81 3.48 10.14
C SER A 55 -6.42 4.11 10.24
N ALA A 56 -5.97 4.47 11.44
CA ALA A 56 -4.64 5.02 11.65
C ALA A 56 -3.54 3.99 11.31
N GLU A 57 -3.75 2.72 11.67
CA GLU A 57 -2.82 1.62 11.40
C GLU A 57 -2.72 1.33 9.90
N VAL A 58 -3.85 1.21 9.20
CA VAL A 58 -3.92 1.05 7.74
C VAL A 58 -3.19 2.20 7.04
N ASN A 59 -3.45 3.46 7.44
CA ASN A 59 -2.76 4.61 6.88
C ASN A 59 -1.23 4.56 7.12
N GLY A 60 -0.81 4.07 8.28
CA GLY A 60 0.61 3.86 8.58
C GLY A 60 1.26 2.83 7.65
N ILE A 61 0.58 1.71 7.41
CA ILE A 61 1.03 0.66 6.50
C ILE A 61 1.10 1.18 5.06
N ASP A 62 0.08 1.91 4.59
CA ASP A 62 0.07 2.49 3.24
C ASP A 62 1.21 3.50 3.04
N ASN A 63 1.52 4.31 4.05
CA ASN A 63 2.66 5.22 4.00
C ASN A 63 4.00 4.47 3.96
N ALA A 64 4.13 3.35 4.68
CA ALA A 64 5.32 2.52 4.65
C ALA A 64 5.52 1.85 3.27
N ILE A 65 4.44 1.33 2.67
CA ILE A 65 4.44 0.77 1.31
C ILE A 65 4.90 1.83 0.31
N ALA A 66 4.30 3.03 0.34
CA ALA A 66 4.67 4.11 -0.57
C ALA A 66 6.16 4.52 -0.44
N ALA A 67 6.71 4.54 0.77
CA ALA A 67 8.12 4.82 0.99
C ALA A 67 9.03 3.72 0.40
N LEU A 68 8.63 2.45 0.55
CA LEU A 68 9.35 1.30 0.00
C LEU A 68 9.27 1.23 -1.53
N GLU A 69 8.14 1.57 -2.14
CA GLU A 69 7.96 1.66 -3.59
C GLU A 69 8.89 2.73 -4.19
N ASN A 70 8.97 3.90 -3.56
CA ASN A 70 9.93 4.94 -3.94
C ASN A 70 11.38 4.43 -3.86
N GLN A 71 11.73 3.75 -2.76
CA GLN A 71 13.06 3.17 -2.60
C GLN A 71 13.36 2.09 -3.65
N LEU A 72 12.38 1.25 -3.98
CA LEU A 72 12.46 0.23 -5.02
C LEU A 72 12.76 0.87 -6.38
N GLN A 73 12.00 1.90 -6.74
CA GLN A 73 12.18 2.63 -8.00
C GLN A 73 13.58 3.28 -8.09
N HIS A 74 14.10 3.81 -6.98
CA HIS A 74 15.47 4.32 -6.93
C HIS A 74 16.52 3.23 -7.15
N LYS A 75 16.38 2.07 -6.50
CA LYS A 75 17.34 0.95 -6.65
C LYS A 75 17.29 0.32 -8.03
N GLN A 76 16.11 0.17 -8.62
CA GLN A 76 15.95 -0.31 -10.00
C GLN A 76 16.62 0.64 -11.00
N ARG A 77 16.45 1.96 -10.82
CA ARG A 77 17.18 2.96 -11.63
C ARG A 77 18.69 2.82 -11.49
N GLN A 78 19.20 2.66 -10.27
CA GLN A 78 20.62 2.45 -10.02
C GLN A 78 21.15 1.17 -10.70
N LEU A 79 20.40 0.07 -10.61
CA LEU A 79 20.74 -1.19 -11.26
C LEU A 79 20.82 -1.02 -12.79
N ARG A 80 19.82 -0.39 -13.40
CA ARG A 80 19.80 -0.10 -14.85
C ARG A 80 20.99 0.73 -15.30
N GLN A 81 21.33 1.80 -14.58
CA GLN A 81 22.51 2.61 -14.92
C GLN A 81 23.80 1.77 -14.91
N LEU A 82 23.94 0.86 -13.95
CA LEU A 82 25.07 -0.06 -13.89
C LEU A 82 25.06 -1.11 -15.02
N GLN A 83 23.89 -1.47 -15.56
CA GLN A 83 23.74 -2.40 -16.68
C GLN A 83 24.02 -1.73 -18.03
N ILE A 84 23.49 -0.52 -18.27
CA ILE A 84 23.70 0.30 -19.48
C ILE A 84 25.19 0.62 -19.65
N ASN A 85 25.88 0.97 -18.57
CA ASN A 85 27.32 1.22 -18.60
C ASN A 85 28.16 -0.05 -18.91
N LYS A 86 27.54 -1.24 -18.96
CA LYS A 86 28.22 -2.52 -19.14
C LYS A 86 27.87 -3.28 -20.43
N ARG A 87 26.82 -2.92 -21.19
CA ARG A 87 26.39 -3.69 -22.40
C ARG A 87 25.76 -2.82 -23.51
N PRO A 88 25.92 -3.19 -24.79
CA PRO A 88 25.07 -2.68 -25.86
C PRO A 88 23.63 -3.25 -25.71
N PHE A 89 22.63 -2.41 -26.01
CA PHE A 89 21.18 -2.64 -25.81
C PHE A 89 20.70 -4.03 -26.31
N THR A 90 19.95 -4.78 -25.49
CA THR A 90 19.39 -6.11 -25.87
C THR A 90 17.94 -6.29 -25.41
N GLN A 91 17.22 -7.25 -26.00
CA GLN A 91 15.78 -7.57 -25.79
C GLN A 91 15.25 -7.60 -24.33
N LYS A 92 16.13 -7.75 -23.32
CA LYS A 92 15.74 -7.62 -21.90
C LYS A 92 15.31 -6.21 -21.51
N ASP A 93 15.86 -5.20 -22.18
CA ASP A 93 15.55 -3.78 -21.91
C ASP A 93 14.07 -3.46 -22.24
N LEU A 94 13.49 -4.11 -23.26
CA LEU A 94 12.08 -3.99 -23.63
C LEU A 94 11.12 -4.63 -22.61
N LEU A 95 11.54 -5.71 -21.94
CA LEU A 95 10.75 -6.38 -20.89
C LEU A 95 10.74 -5.54 -19.61
N GLU A 96 11.86 -4.91 -19.26
CA GLU A 96 11.93 -3.93 -18.18
C GLU A 96 11.07 -2.68 -18.45
N GLU A 97 10.98 -2.22 -19.70
CA GLU A 97 10.10 -1.12 -20.08
C GLU A 97 8.60 -1.50 -19.90
N SER A 98 8.24 -2.75 -20.18
CA SER A 98 6.87 -3.24 -19.93
C SER A 98 6.54 -3.33 -18.43
N LEU A 99 7.51 -3.70 -17.61
CA LEU A 99 7.38 -3.70 -16.16
C LEU A 99 7.32 -2.28 -15.60
N GLN A 100 8.14 -1.36 -16.11
CA GLN A 100 8.14 0.06 -15.74
C GLN A 100 6.76 0.69 -16.01
N ASN A 101 6.17 0.41 -17.17
CA ASN A 101 4.80 0.83 -17.49
C ASN A 101 3.75 0.18 -16.57
N ALA A 102 3.98 -1.03 -16.07
CA ALA A 102 3.10 -1.67 -15.10
C ALA A 102 3.22 -1.04 -13.70
N TYR A 103 4.42 -0.68 -13.27
CA TYR A 103 4.67 0.05 -12.02
C TYR A 103 4.07 1.46 -12.06
N GLU A 104 4.28 2.22 -13.14
CA GLU A 104 3.65 3.55 -13.30
C GLU A 104 2.11 3.47 -13.34
N ARG A 105 1.55 2.38 -13.86
CA ARG A 105 0.11 2.11 -13.79
C ARG A 105 -0.35 1.76 -12.37
N ALA A 106 0.47 1.08 -11.56
CA ALA A 106 0.17 0.78 -10.16
C ALA A 106 0.17 2.07 -9.31
N ASP A 107 1.15 2.94 -9.51
CA ASP A 107 1.20 4.26 -8.85
C ASP A 107 -0.06 5.08 -9.16
N ARG A 108 -0.48 5.11 -10.43
CA ARG A 108 -1.72 5.77 -10.88
C ARG A 108 -2.98 5.20 -10.20
N ILE A 109 -3.03 3.89 -9.99
CA ILE A 109 -4.15 3.21 -9.31
C ILE A 109 -4.19 3.61 -7.82
N ASN A 110 -3.04 3.66 -7.16
CA ASN A 110 -2.95 4.07 -5.76
C ASN A 110 -3.32 5.55 -5.58
N GLU A 111 -2.96 6.41 -6.54
CA GLU A 111 -3.36 7.82 -6.57
C GLU A 111 -4.88 7.96 -6.70
N LEU A 112 -5.49 7.25 -7.64
CA LEU A 112 -6.95 7.19 -7.80
C LEU A 112 -7.66 6.65 -6.54
N ALA A 113 -7.06 5.67 -5.86
CA ALA A 113 -7.61 5.14 -4.62
C ALA A 113 -7.60 6.17 -3.48
N ARG A 114 -6.56 7.02 -3.41
CA ARG A 114 -6.50 8.15 -2.47
C ARG A 114 -7.53 9.23 -2.80
N GLU A 115 -7.65 9.61 -4.06
CA GLU A 115 -8.66 10.57 -4.52
C GLU A 115 -10.08 10.07 -4.17
N LEU A 116 -10.36 8.80 -4.44
CA LEU A 116 -11.66 8.19 -4.10
C LEU A 116 -11.91 8.14 -2.59
N ALA A 117 -10.89 7.91 -1.77
CA ALA A 117 -11.01 7.91 -0.32
C ALA A 117 -11.28 9.32 0.24
N GLU A 118 -10.68 10.36 -0.34
CA GLU A 118 -11.01 11.75 -0.04
C GLU A 118 -12.44 12.10 -0.46
N GLU A 119 -12.84 11.75 -1.67
CA GLU A 119 -14.21 11.97 -2.16
C GLU A 119 -15.26 11.29 -1.27
N LEU A 120 -15.03 10.03 -0.86
CA LEU A 120 -15.93 9.31 0.06
C LEU A 120 -16.01 9.98 1.44
N ARG A 121 -14.89 10.51 1.93
CA ARG A 121 -14.84 11.23 3.21
C ARG A 121 -15.61 12.55 3.13
N GLU A 122 -15.44 13.30 2.04
CA GLU A 122 -16.20 14.52 1.78
C GLU A 122 -17.70 14.22 1.68
N LEU A 123 -18.08 13.21 0.90
CA LEU A 123 -19.48 12.84 0.69
C LEU A 123 -20.17 12.40 1.99
N LYS A 124 -19.44 11.73 2.88
CA LYS A 124 -19.94 11.34 4.21
C LYS A 124 -20.02 12.51 5.20
N ALA A 125 -19.34 13.62 4.96
CA ALA A 125 -19.39 14.81 5.81
C ALA A 125 -20.59 15.74 5.51
N ILE A 126 -21.20 15.59 4.33
CA ILE A 126 -22.37 16.36 3.86
C ILE A 126 -23.69 15.56 3.89
N ALA A 127 -23.65 14.27 4.25
CA ALA A 127 -24.81 13.41 4.47
C ALA A 127 -25.15 13.28 5.96
#